data_AF-A0A2E9GZC2-F1
#
_entry.id   AF-A0A2E9GZC2-F1
#
_cell.length_a   1.000
_cell.length_b   1.000
_cell.length_c   1.000
_cell.angle_alpha   90.00
_cell.angle_beta   90.00
_cell.angle_gamma   90.00
#
_symmetry.space_group_name_H-M   'P 1'
#
loop_
_entity.id
_entity.type
_entity.pdbx_description
1 polymer ?
#
loop_
_entity_poly.entity_id
_entity_poly.type
_entity_poly.pdbx_seq_one_letter_code
_entity_poly.pdbx_strand_id
1 'polypeptide(L)'
;MDISIKTPEEIEKMRAAGRLAASVLEMIGDYVKPGVTTEELDDICHKYITDHGAYPAPLNYHGFPKSICTSVNHCVCHGIPGPKKLKDGDIMNIDVTVKLDGYHGDTS
;
A
#
# COMPACT_ATOMS: atom_id res chain seq x y z
N MET A 1 -25.49 9.63 -0.83
CA MET A 1 -24.05 9.45 -1.14
C MET A 1 -23.99 9.52 -2.64
N ASP A 2 -23.50 10.63 -3.17
CA ASP A 2 -23.62 10.93 -4.59
C ASP A 2 -22.34 10.50 -5.29
N ILE A 3 -22.48 9.90 -6.47
CA ILE A 3 -21.34 9.49 -7.29
C ILE A 3 -20.81 10.75 -7.99
N SER A 4 -19.56 11.12 -7.67
CA SER A 4 -18.88 12.26 -8.30
C SER A 4 -18.47 11.91 -9.73
N ILE A 5 -18.96 12.68 -10.70
CA ILE A 5 -18.49 12.63 -12.09
C ILE A 5 -17.18 13.42 -12.17
N LYS A 6 -16.09 12.76 -12.56
CA LYS A 6 -14.76 13.35 -12.59
C LYS A 6 -14.52 14.18 -13.84
N THR A 7 -13.84 15.32 -13.68
CA THR A 7 -13.35 16.09 -14.83
C THR A 7 -12.13 15.42 -15.46
N PRO A 8 -11.77 15.75 -16.72
CA PRO A 8 -10.56 15.22 -17.35
C PRO A 8 -9.29 15.41 -16.53
N GLU A 9 -9.12 16.57 -15.85
CA GLU A 9 -7.96 16.84 -15.00
C GLU A 9 -7.91 15.92 -13.78
N GLU A 10 -9.05 15.70 -13.12
CA GLU A 10 -9.14 14.79 -11.98
C GLU A 10 -8.81 13.35 -12.40
N ILE A 11 -9.27 12.94 -13.59
CA ILE A 11 -8.97 11.62 -14.14
C ILE A 11 -7.45 11.47 -14.36
N GLU A 12 -6.74 12.47 -14.87
CA GLU A 12 -5.27 12.38 -15.00
C GLU A 12 -4.57 12.25 -13.65
N LYS A 13 -5.02 12.98 -12.62
CA LYS A 13 -4.48 12.86 -11.25
C LYS A 13 -4.74 11.46 -10.67
N MET A 14 -5.95 10.92 -10.86
CA MET A 14 -6.27 9.55 -10.47
C MET A 14 -5.42 8.52 -11.20
N ARG A 15 -5.13 8.71 -12.50
CA ARG A 15 -4.22 7.84 -13.25
C ARG A 15 -2.79 7.90 -12.71
N ALA A 16 -2.30 9.08 -12.32
CA ALA A 16 -0.98 9.21 -11.71
C ALA A 16 -0.93 8.48 -10.35
N ALA A 17 -1.92 8.69 -9.49
CA ALA A 17 -2.00 8.02 -8.18
C ALA A 17 -2.10 6.49 -8.33
N GLY A 18 -2.94 5.99 -9.24
CA GLY A 18 -3.08 4.56 -9.51
C GLY A 18 -1.80 3.93 -10.06
N ARG A 19 -1.09 4.60 -10.97
CA ARG A 19 0.22 4.14 -11.46
C ARG A 19 1.25 4.06 -10.34
N LEU A 20 1.28 5.06 -9.45
CA LEU A 20 2.20 5.03 -8.31
C LEU A 20 1.87 3.86 -7.37
N ALA A 21 0.60 3.65 -7.03
CA ALA A 21 0.19 2.52 -6.18
C ALA A 21 0.61 1.16 -6.78
N ALA A 22 0.40 0.96 -8.09
CA ALA A 22 0.86 -0.25 -8.79
C ALA A 22 2.39 -0.41 -8.76
N SER A 23 3.13 0.68 -8.97
CA SER A 23 4.61 0.64 -8.94
C SER A 23 5.18 0.27 -7.56
N VAL A 24 4.47 0.59 -6.47
CA VAL A 24 4.84 0.14 -5.11
C VAL A 24 4.73 -1.39 -5.02
N LEU A 25 3.65 -1.99 -5.54
CA LEU A 25 3.47 -3.44 -5.55
C LEU A 25 4.51 -4.15 -6.43
N GLU A 26 4.81 -3.59 -7.60
CA GLU A 26 5.87 -4.12 -8.48
C GLU A 26 7.23 -4.08 -7.77
N MET A 27 7.56 -2.97 -7.13
CA MET A 27 8.83 -2.80 -6.41
C MET A 27 8.94 -3.72 -5.20
N ILE A 28 7.90 -3.83 -4.38
CA ILE A 28 7.96 -4.59 -3.12
C ILE A 28 8.07 -6.10 -3.36
N GLY A 29 7.62 -6.59 -4.52
CA GLY A 29 7.67 -8.00 -4.90
C GLY A 29 9.05 -8.64 -4.71
N ASP A 30 10.13 -7.92 -5.05
CA ASP A 30 11.51 -8.41 -4.93
C ASP A 30 11.99 -8.59 -3.48
N TYR A 31 11.27 -8.02 -2.50
CA TYR A 31 11.58 -8.08 -1.09
C TYR A 31 10.77 -9.14 -0.33
N VAL A 32 9.70 -9.68 -0.93
CA VAL A 32 8.86 -10.72 -0.33
C VAL A 32 9.60 -12.05 -0.32
N LYS A 33 10.32 -12.33 0.77
CA LYS A 33 11.15 -13.53 0.93
C LYS A 33 10.96 -14.15 2.32
N PRO A 34 11.11 -15.49 2.47
CA PRO A 34 11.14 -16.12 3.78
C PRO A 34 12.15 -15.45 4.72
N GLY A 35 11.75 -15.22 5.97
CA GLY A 35 12.57 -14.58 6.99
C GLY A 35 12.42 -13.06 7.10
N VAL A 36 11.88 -12.38 6.09
CA VAL A 36 11.56 -10.94 6.13
C VAL A 36 10.32 -10.71 6.99
N THR A 37 10.31 -9.65 7.79
CA THR A 37 9.15 -9.23 8.57
C THR A 37 8.20 -8.37 7.76
N THR A 38 6.91 -8.38 8.09
CA THR A 38 5.98 -7.47 7.43
C THR A 38 6.25 -5.99 7.76
N GLU A 39 6.86 -5.70 8.91
CA GLU A 39 7.36 -4.37 9.26
C GLU A 39 8.47 -3.89 8.32
N GLU A 40 9.45 -4.73 7.97
CA GLU A 40 10.48 -4.38 6.99
C GLU A 40 9.87 -4.04 5.62
N LEU A 41 8.82 -4.77 5.20
CA LEU A 41 8.10 -4.47 3.96
C LEU A 41 7.34 -3.13 4.03
N ASP A 42 6.71 -2.83 5.17
CA ASP A 42 6.05 -1.54 5.41
C ASP A 42 7.05 -0.38 5.33
N ASP A 43 8.23 -0.50 5.95
CA ASP A 43 9.26 0.54 5.93
C ASP A 43 9.77 0.83 4.51
N ILE A 44 9.96 -0.22 3.70
CA ILE A 44 10.37 -0.10 2.29
C ILE A 44 9.27 0.60 1.47
N CYS A 45 8.02 0.17 1.62
CA CYS A 45 6.88 0.81 0.94
C CYS A 45 6.69 2.26 1.38
N HIS A 46 6.77 2.54 2.68
CA HIS A 46 6.69 3.90 3.22
C HIS A 46 7.73 4.81 2.58
N LYS A 47 8.98 4.37 2.54
CA LYS A 47 10.06 5.11 1.92
C LYS A 47 9.80 5.35 0.44
N TYR A 48 9.42 4.30 -0.30
CA TYR A 48 9.15 4.44 -1.73
C TYR A 48 8.01 5.44 -2.01
N ILE A 49 6.90 5.36 -1.27
CA ILE A 49 5.75 6.25 -1.44
C ILE A 49 6.15 7.71 -1.17
N THR A 50 6.89 7.94 -0.08
CA THR A 50 7.31 9.29 0.33
C THR A 50 8.38 9.89 -0.58
N ASP A 51 9.32 9.09 -1.09
CA ASP A 51 10.31 9.51 -2.09
C ASP A 51 9.66 9.98 -3.40
N HIS A 52 8.46 9.47 -3.74
CA HIS A 52 7.68 9.86 -4.90
C HIS A 52 6.68 11.02 -4.63
N GLY A 53 6.82 11.69 -3.49
CA GLY A 53 6.00 12.86 -3.15
C GLY A 53 4.55 12.53 -2.79
N ALA A 54 4.24 11.25 -2.51
CA ALA A 54 2.92 10.82 -2.08
C ALA A 54 2.87 10.55 -0.58
N TYR A 55 1.65 10.48 -0.05
CA TYR A 55 1.38 10.09 1.33
C TYR A 55 0.80 8.67 1.39
N PRO A 56 1.27 7.78 2.28
CA PRO A 56 0.68 6.46 2.47
C PRO A 56 -0.68 6.59 3.15
N ALA A 57 -1.77 6.40 2.42
CA ALA A 57 -3.11 6.75 2.88
C ALA A 57 -3.61 5.94 4.11
N PRO A 58 -3.24 4.65 4.30
CA PRO A 58 -3.59 3.93 5.52
C PRO A 58 -3.00 4.56 6.79
N LEU A 59 -1.86 5.25 6.68
CA LEU A 59 -1.18 5.80 7.84
C LEU A 59 -2.07 6.83 8.55
N ASN A 60 -2.35 6.55 9.82
CA ASN A 60 -3.23 7.33 10.70
C ASN A 60 -4.70 7.39 10.23
N TYR A 61 -5.11 6.60 9.24
CA TYR A 61 -6.51 6.49 8.85
C TYR A 61 -7.29 5.76 9.93
N HIS A 62 -8.18 6.48 10.64
CA HIS A 62 -8.87 5.99 11.84
C HIS A 62 -7.92 5.39 12.90
N GLY A 63 -6.69 5.90 13.00
CA GLY A 63 -5.68 5.41 13.94
C GLY A 63 -4.91 4.17 13.47
N PHE A 64 -5.07 3.73 12.21
CA PHE A 64 -4.26 2.65 11.66
C PHE A 64 -2.76 3.04 11.67
N PRO A 65 -1.86 2.20 12.21
CA PRO A 65 -0.53 2.66 12.63
C PRO A 65 0.57 2.54 11.57
N LYS A 66 0.27 1.97 10.39
CA LYS A 66 1.26 1.58 9.38
C LYS A 66 0.88 2.12 8.01
N SER A 67 1.80 2.02 7.06
CA SER A 67 1.70 2.65 5.74
C SER A 67 0.98 1.78 4.72
N ILE A 68 1.04 0.46 4.88
CA ILE A 68 0.36 -0.55 4.06
C ILE A 68 -0.34 -1.58 4.97
N CYS A 69 -1.19 -2.44 4.39
CA CYS A 69 -1.66 -3.64 5.08
C CYS A 69 -0.93 -4.89 4.58
N THR A 70 -0.64 -5.83 5.48
CA THR A 70 -0.02 -7.13 5.15
C THR A 70 -0.82 -8.25 5.77
N SER A 71 -1.55 -9.01 4.94
CA SER A 71 -2.53 -9.99 5.40
C SER A 71 -2.05 -11.41 5.08
N VAL A 72 -1.46 -12.08 6.07
CA VAL A 72 -0.83 -13.40 5.92
C VAL A 72 -1.80 -14.54 6.25
N ASN A 73 -1.93 -15.51 5.33
CA ASN A 73 -2.72 -16.74 5.46
C ASN A 73 -4.20 -16.50 5.81
N HIS A 74 -4.58 -16.70 7.08
CA HIS A 74 -5.96 -16.59 7.55
C HIS A 74 -6.41 -15.14 7.78
N CYS A 75 -5.48 -14.19 7.77
CA CYS A 75 -5.80 -12.77 7.86
C CYS A 75 -6.44 -12.34 6.54
N VAL A 76 -7.72 -11.96 6.59
CA VAL A 76 -8.53 -11.66 5.40
C VAL A 76 -8.11 -10.34 4.77
N CYS A 77 -8.01 -9.29 5.57
CA CYS A 77 -7.60 -7.94 5.15
C CYS A 77 -7.13 -7.13 6.36
N HIS A 78 -6.57 -5.95 6.10
CA HIS A 78 -6.15 -4.98 7.13
C HIS A 78 -5.19 -5.55 8.20
N GLY A 79 -4.39 -6.55 7.84
CA GLY A 79 -3.33 -7.04 8.71
C GLY A 79 -2.31 -5.93 8.97
N ILE A 80 -2.00 -5.67 10.24
CA ILE A 80 -1.05 -4.63 10.64
C ILE A 80 0.38 -5.18 10.48
N PRO A 81 1.25 -4.53 9.68
CA PRO A 81 2.68 -4.84 9.62
C PRO A 81 3.33 -4.87 11.01
N GLY A 82 4.19 -5.86 11.25
CA GLY A 82 4.84 -6.04 12.54
C GLY A 82 6.01 -7.03 12.48
N PRO A 83 6.51 -7.49 13.65
CA PRO A 83 7.75 -8.28 13.73
C PRO A 83 7.61 -9.73 13.23
N LYS A 84 6.44 -10.11 12.70
CA LYS A 84 6.18 -11.46 12.19
C LYS A 84 7.00 -11.69 10.93
N LYS A 85 7.89 -12.68 10.98
CA LYS A 85 8.65 -13.15 9.81
C LYS A 85 7.79 -14.04 8.91
N LEU A 86 7.90 -13.82 7.61
CA LEU A 86 7.34 -14.68 6.58
C LEU A 86 8.02 -16.06 6.59
N LYS A 87 7.24 -17.10 6.34
CA LYS A 87 7.73 -18.47 6.19
C LYS A 87 7.61 -18.92 4.74
N ASP A 88 8.47 -19.85 4.35
CA ASP A 88 8.29 -20.54 3.09
C ASP A 88 6.93 -21.25 3.05
N GLY A 89 6.18 -21.06 1.95
CA GLY A 89 4.81 -21.55 1.79
C GLY A 89 3.71 -20.64 2.37
N ASP A 90 4.03 -19.53 3.03
CA ASP A 90 3.00 -18.53 3.40
C ASP A 90 2.42 -17.89 2.12
N ILE A 91 1.12 -17.60 2.14
CA ILE A 91 0.48 -16.67 1.21
C ILE A 91 0.23 -15.35 1.91
N MET A 92 0.39 -14.25 1.18
CA MET A 92 0.20 -12.91 1.74
C MET A 92 -0.38 -11.96 0.70
N ASN A 93 -1.38 -11.19 1.11
CA ASN A 93 -1.83 -10.00 0.40
C ASN A 93 -1.11 -8.77 0.95
N ILE A 94 -0.70 -7.86 0.05
CA ILE A 94 -0.13 -6.55 0.39
C ILE A 94 -1.09 -5.50 -0.17
N ASP A 95 -1.73 -4.72 0.68
CA ASP A 95 -2.69 -3.70 0.27
C ASP A 95 -2.06 -2.31 0.35
N VAL A 96 -2.04 -1.61 -0.79
CA VAL A 96 -1.37 -0.32 -0.98
C VAL A 96 -2.37 0.72 -1.43
N THR A 97 -2.51 1.75 -0.61
CA THR A 97 -3.18 2.99 -1.00
C THR A 97 -2.23 4.19 -0.88
N VAL A 98 -2.03 4.92 -1.97
CA VAL A 98 -1.26 6.17 -1.99
C VAL A 98 -2.17 7.36 -2.16
N LYS A 99 -1.80 8.51 -1.59
CA LYS A 99 -2.43 9.81 -1.85
C LYS A 99 -1.43 10.73 -2.53
N LEU A 100 -1.66 11.01 -3.81
CA LEU A 100 -0.84 11.87 -4.66
C LEU A 100 -1.69 13.01 -5.22
N ASP A 101 -1.22 14.26 -5.09
CA ASP A 101 -1.94 15.46 -5.56
C ASP A 101 -3.41 15.55 -5.13
N GLY A 102 -3.72 15.02 -3.95
CA GLY A 102 -5.07 14.99 -3.37
C GLY A 102 -5.94 13.79 -3.78
N TYR A 103 -5.46 12.91 -4.67
CA TYR A 103 -6.20 11.74 -5.16
C TYR A 103 -5.61 10.44 -4.62
N HIS A 104 -6.49 9.46 -4.37
CA HIS A 104 -6.09 8.14 -3.92
C HIS A 104 -5.93 7.18 -5.10
N GLY A 105 -4.89 6.37 -5.08
CA GLY A 105 -4.74 5.17 -5.91
C GLY A 105 -4.65 3.96 -4.97
N ASP A 106 -5.43 2.92 -5.25
CA ASP A 106 -5.66 1.79 -4.33
C ASP A 106 -5.57 0.46 -5.08
N THR A 107 -4.77 -0.49 -4.59
CA THR A 107 -4.52 -1.80 -5.23
C THR A 107 -3.84 -2.78 -4.26
N SER A 108 -4.00 -4.09 -4.49
CA SER A 108 -3.42 -5.16 -3.67
C SER A 108 -3.08 -6.42 -4.47
#